data_AF-A0A949HK21-F1
#
_entry.id   AF-A0A949HK21-F1
#
_cell.length_a   1.000
_cell.length_b   1.000
_cell.length_c   1.000
_cell.angle_alpha   90.00
_cell.angle_beta   90.00
_cell.angle_gamma   90.00
#
_symmetry.space_group_name_H-M   'P 1'
#
loop_
_entity.id
_entity.type
_entity.pdbx_description
1 polymer ?
#
loop_
_entity_poly.entity_id
_entity_poly.type
_entity_poly.pdbx_seq_one_letter_code
_entity_poly.pdbx_strand_id
1 'polypeptide(L)'
;MDKFPLDPRKGLTKESKVLISPFVILHHTGHVSLERGDHWDWLIKIPEYFLSELAPRMQANPSDQNLGLLTFASENHPSQWSSGTRFWRLAPHRNLYMEYEGKISQGRGNVKRIASGQLHWIFLSDFLLQFHLFGLGWLDDCQNRTTFGGASTNSSSGQYSLAYDLPGHSSSDSRQTPLPWSA
;
A
#
# COMPACT_ATOMS: atom_id res chain seq x y z
N MET A 1 3.49 -2.57 30.16
CA MET A 1 3.32 -2.56 28.70
C MET A 1 4.69 -2.72 28.09
N ASP A 2 5.00 -3.97 27.76
CA ASP A 2 6.35 -4.42 27.50
C ASP A 2 6.88 -3.88 26.19
N LYS A 3 7.94 -3.09 26.30
CA LYS A 3 8.85 -2.82 25.20
C LYS A 3 9.44 -4.17 24.81
N PHE A 4 9.29 -4.58 23.56
CA PHE A 4 10.30 -5.42 22.92
C PHE A 4 11.39 -4.47 22.40
N PRO A 5 12.47 -4.18 23.15
CA PRO A 5 13.69 -3.83 22.47
C PRO A 5 14.11 -5.11 21.74
N LEU A 6 14.04 -5.10 20.42
CA LEU A 6 14.91 -5.98 19.65
C LEU A 6 16.33 -5.64 20.11
N ASP A 7 16.93 -6.49 20.94
CA ASP A 7 18.30 -6.37 21.42
C ASP A 7 19.21 -6.31 20.18
N PRO A 8 19.84 -5.16 19.88
CA PRO A 8 20.61 -4.99 18.65
C PRO A 8 21.96 -5.74 18.70
N ARG A 9 22.26 -6.50 19.76
CA ARG A 9 23.59 -7.10 19.98
C ARG A 9 23.58 -8.60 20.27
N LYS A 10 22.43 -9.25 20.42
CA LYS A 10 22.38 -10.72 20.56
C LYS A 10 22.38 -11.42 19.21
N GLY A 11 23.57 -11.49 18.62
CA GLY A 11 24.13 -12.73 18.03
C GLY A 11 23.30 -13.52 17.03
N LEU A 12 22.36 -12.89 16.31
CA LEU A 12 21.78 -13.50 15.13
C LEU A 12 22.61 -13.05 13.93
N THR A 13 23.44 -13.95 13.41
CA THR A 13 23.76 -13.99 11.98
C THR A 13 22.49 -14.36 11.20
N LYS A 14 21.36 -13.67 11.44
CA LYS A 14 20.17 -13.77 10.61
C LYS A 14 20.59 -13.09 9.33
N GLU A 15 20.83 -13.88 8.30
CA GLU A 15 20.76 -13.37 6.95
C GLU A 15 19.52 -12.48 6.87
N SER A 16 19.72 -11.19 6.62
CA SER A 16 18.63 -10.25 6.44
C SER A 16 17.90 -10.69 5.17
N LYS A 17 16.89 -11.55 5.33
CA LYS A 17 16.06 -11.99 4.22
C LYS A 17 15.38 -10.76 3.65
N VAL A 18 15.74 -10.42 2.42
CA VAL A 18 15.03 -9.39 1.66
C VAL A 18 13.61 -9.89 1.48
N LEU A 19 12.64 -9.19 2.09
CA LEU A 19 11.24 -9.47 1.86
C LEU A 19 10.88 -8.87 0.49
N ILE A 20 10.29 -9.68 -0.37
CA ILE A 20 9.82 -9.27 -1.70
C ILE A 20 8.31 -9.47 -1.73
N SER A 21 7.58 -8.42 -2.09
CA SER A 21 6.13 -8.43 -2.16
C SER A 21 5.64 -7.97 -3.52
N PRO A 22 4.79 -8.75 -4.19
CA PRO A 22 4.01 -8.25 -5.31
C PRO A 22 3.12 -7.08 -4.87
N PHE A 23 2.94 -6.09 -5.74
CA PHE A 23 1.96 -5.02 -5.53
C PHE A 23 1.14 -4.76 -6.80
N VAL A 24 -0.01 -4.13 -6.59
CA VAL A 24 -0.83 -3.56 -7.66
C VAL A 24 -1.31 -2.17 -7.24
N ILE A 25 -1.42 -1.26 -8.22
CA ILE A 25 -2.11 0.01 -8.08
C ILE A 25 -3.39 -0.07 -8.90
N LEU A 26 -4.52 0.15 -8.24
CA LEU A 26 -5.85 0.14 -8.81
C LEU A 26 -6.40 1.57 -8.84
N HIS A 27 -7.06 1.96 -9.92
CA HIS A 27 -7.86 3.16 -10.00
C HIS A 27 -9.32 2.78 -9.77
N HIS A 28 -9.90 3.39 -8.76
CA HIS A 28 -11.27 3.17 -8.36
C HIS A 28 -12.11 4.37 -8.79
N THR A 29 -12.91 4.18 -9.82
CA THR A 29 -13.83 5.21 -10.35
C THR A 29 -15.24 4.98 -9.83
N GLY A 30 -15.96 6.05 -9.52
CA GLY A 30 -17.41 5.98 -9.31
C GLY A 30 -17.88 6.04 -7.85
N HIS A 31 -19.14 6.47 -7.72
CA HIS A 31 -19.76 6.99 -6.51
C HIS A 31 -21.15 6.36 -6.32
N VAL A 32 -21.37 5.74 -5.16
CA VAL A 32 -22.72 5.72 -4.53
C VAL A 32 -22.62 6.05 -3.04
N SER A 33 -21.50 5.76 -2.37
CA SER A 33 -21.24 6.30 -1.02
C SER A 33 -20.58 7.69 -1.13
N LEU A 34 -21.04 8.66 -0.35
CA LEU A 34 -20.60 10.06 -0.37
C LEU A 34 -19.16 10.30 0.12
N GLU A 35 -18.41 9.25 0.49
CA GLU A 35 -17.22 9.45 1.34
C GLU A 35 -15.90 9.54 0.58
N ARG A 36 -15.74 8.87 -0.57
CA ARG A 36 -14.51 8.96 -1.38
C ARG A 36 -14.85 8.91 -2.87
N GLY A 37 -14.47 9.95 -3.60
CA GLY A 37 -14.60 10.03 -5.06
C GLY A 37 -13.58 9.14 -5.78
N ASP A 38 -13.15 9.56 -6.96
CA ASP A 38 -12.08 8.88 -7.71
C ASP A 38 -10.78 8.84 -6.88
N HIS A 39 -10.19 7.65 -6.75
CA HIS A 39 -8.97 7.45 -5.95
C HIS A 39 -8.16 6.26 -6.45
N TRP A 40 -6.94 6.13 -5.92
CA TRP A 40 -6.00 5.07 -6.25
C TRP A 40 -5.69 4.23 -5.03
N ASP A 41 -5.97 2.94 -5.13
CA ASP A 41 -5.62 1.96 -4.12
C ASP A 41 -4.29 1.31 -4.44
N TRP A 42 -3.42 1.23 -3.43
CA TRP A 42 -2.17 0.50 -3.47
C TRP A 42 -2.27 -0.74 -2.60
N LEU A 43 -2.27 -1.91 -3.24
CA LEU A 43 -2.39 -3.21 -2.58
C LEU A 43 -1.03 -3.91 -2.64
N ILE A 44 -0.53 -4.31 -1.48
CA ILE A 44 0.78 -4.97 -1.33
C ILE A 44 0.54 -6.34 -0.72
N LYS A 45 0.92 -7.41 -1.43
CA LYS A 45 0.80 -8.77 -0.93
C LYS A 45 1.88 -9.06 0.11
N ILE A 46 1.47 -9.37 1.33
CA ILE A 46 2.40 -9.74 2.40
C ILE A 46 2.82 -11.21 2.18
N PRO A 47 4.13 -11.54 2.28
CA PRO A 47 4.58 -12.92 2.18
C PRO A 47 3.99 -13.77 3.30
N GLU A 48 3.55 -15.00 2.99
CA GLU A 48 2.81 -15.84 3.94
C GLU A 48 3.59 -16.11 5.23
N TYR A 49 4.90 -16.34 5.12
CA TYR A 49 5.77 -16.56 6.27
C TYR A 49 5.94 -15.32 7.16
N PHE A 50 5.51 -14.15 6.69
CA PHE A 50 5.55 -12.88 7.43
C PHE A 50 4.17 -12.45 7.94
N LEU A 51 3.09 -13.10 7.50
CA LEU A 51 1.73 -12.78 7.92
C LEU A 51 1.53 -12.95 9.42
N SER A 52 2.09 -13.98 10.05
CA SER A 52 1.94 -14.19 11.51
C SER A 52 2.54 -13.05 12.33
N GLU A 53 3.60 -12.40 11.84
CA GLU A 53 4.24 -11.25 12.50
C GLU A 53 3.44 -9.96 12.27
N LEU A 54 2.81 -9.83 11.09
CA LEU A 54 2.05 -8.64 10.71
C LEU A 54 0.57 -8.67 11.09
N ALA A 55 -0.04 -9.85 11.23
CA ALA A 55 -1.47 -10.01 11.46
C ALA A 55 -1.98 -9.21 12.68
N PRO A 56 -1.29 -9.20 13.84
CA PRO A 56 -1.69 -8.34 14.96
C PRO A 56 -1.75 -6.86 14.60
N ARG A 57 -0.88 -6.41 13.68
CA ARG A 57 -0.81 -5.01 13.22
C ARG A 57 -1.79 -4.66 12.11
N MET A 58 -2.24 -5.67 11.37
CA MET A 58 -3.22 -5.45 10.30
C MET A 58 -4.64 -5.27 10.83
N GLN A 59 -4.85 -5.46 12.15
CA GLN A 59 -6.18 -5.60 12.76
C GLN A 59 -7.06 -6.61 12.00
N ALA A 60 -6.42 -7.57 11.33
CA ALA A 60 -7.13 -8.59 10.57
C ALA A 60 -7.77 -9.55 11.58
N ASN A 61 -9.04 -9.87 11.39
CA ASN A 61 -9.65 -10.95 12.15
C ASN A 61 -8.91 -12.25 11.79
N PRO A 62 -8.39 -13.01 12.77
CA PRO A 62 -7.70 -14.27 12.48
C PRO A 62 -8.53 -15.28 11.67
N SER A 63 -9.86 -15.17 11.70
CA SER A 63 -10.76 -16.01 10.89
C SER A 63 -10.83 -15.59 9.42
N ASP A 64 -10.39 -14.39 9.07
CA ASP A 64 -10.35 -13.92 7.69
C ASP A 64 -9.08 -14.43 7.00
N GLN A 65 -9.05 -15.74 6.74
CA GLN A 65 -7.93 -16.46 6.10
C GLN A 65 -7.56 -15.95 4.69
N ASN A 66 -8.34 -15.00 4.14
CA ASN A 66 -8.13 -14.43 2.82
C ASN A 66 -7.48 -13.04 2.83
N LEU A 67 -7.17 -12.46 4.01
CA LEU A 67 -6.56 -11.13 4.11
C LEU A 67 -5.04 -11.21 3.97
N GLY A 68 -4.56 -11.07 2.75
CA GLY A 68 -3.12 -11.04 2.45
C GLY A 68 -2.59 -9.69 1.97
N LEU A 69 -3.48 -8.69 1.80
CA LEU A 69 -3.13 -7.44 1.14
C LEU A 69 -3.13 -6.25 2.09
N LEU A 70 -1.94 -5.67 2.28
CA LEU A 70 -1.75 -4.38 2.91
C LEU A 70 -2.26 -3.30 1.93
N THR A 71 -3.35 -2.60 2.27
CA THR A 71 -4.00 -1.64 1.35
C THR A 71 -3.93 -0.18 1.81
N PHE A 72 -3.57 0.72 0.91
CA PHE A 72 -3.57 2.17 1.10
C PHE A 72 -4.35 2.84 -0.02
N ALA A 73 -4.93 4.01 0.22
CA ALA A 73 -5.62 4.81 -0.80
C ALA A 73 -5.03 6.21 -0.87
N SER A 74 -5.02 6.82 -2.05
CA SER A 74 -4.70 8.24 -2.24
C SER A 74 -5.67 8.87 -3.26
N GLU A 75 -6.02 10.14 -3.05
CA GLU A 75 -6.79 10.95 -4.01
C GLU A 75 -5.92 11.50 -5.14
N ASN A 76 -4.59 11.41 -5.00
CA ASN A 76 -3.68 11.89 -6.02
C ASN A 76 -3.35 10.79 -7.01
N HIS A 77 -3.28 11.14 -8.29
CA HIS A 77 -2.84 10.23 -9.33
C HIS A 77 -1.40 9.76 -9.03
N PRO A 78 -1.02 8.49 -9.30
CA PRO A 78 0.29 7.96 -8.96
C PRO A 78 1.48 8.71 -9.54
N SER A 79 1.31 9.37 -10.70
CA SER A 79 2.35 10.24 -11.29
C SER A 79 2.63 11.52 -10.47
N GLN A 80 1.77 11.85 -9.51
CA GLN A 80 1.89 13.01 -8.61
C GLN A 80 2.40 12.59 -7.23
N TRP A 81 2.64 11.30 -7.01
CA TRP A 81 3.11 10.83 -5.70
C TRP A 81 4.52 11.32 -5.43
N SER A 82 4.72 11.86 -4.23
CA SER A 82 5.98 12.38 -3.71
C SER A 82 6.13 11.99 -2.24
N SER A 83 7.23 12.39 -1.60
CA SER A 83 7.44 12.15 -0.17
C SER A 83 6.40 12.81 0.74
N GLY A 84 5.64 13.80 0.23
CA GLY A 84 4.56 14.47 0.96
C GLY A 84 3.16 13.93 0.66
N THR A 85 3.04 12.91 -0.19
CA THR A 85 1.72 12.37 -0.56
C THR A 85 1.08 11.67 0.62
N ARG A 86 -0.16 12.07 0.92
CA ARG A 86 -0.97 11.43 1.95
C ARG A 86 -1.63 10.16 1.43
N PHE A 87 -1.62 9.14 2.27
CA PHE A 87 -2.29 7.88 2.04
C PHE A 87 -3.19 7.55 3.22
N TRP A 88 -4.40 7.10 2.94
CA TRP A 88 -5.26 6.50 3.96
C TRP A 88 -5.02 5.01 4.03
N ARG A 89 -4.72 4.52 5.22
CA ARG A 89 -4.73 3.10 5.50
C ARG A 89 -6.16 2.57 5.35
N LEU A 90 -6.33 1.51 4.55
CA LEU A 90 -7.60 0.80 4.41
C LEU A 90 -7.55 -0.55 5.13
N ALA A 91 -8.73 -1.12 5.35
CA ALA A 91 -8.84 -2.51 5.78
C ALA A 91 -8.09 -3.43 4.78
N PRO A 92 -7.50 -4.53 5.25
CA PRO A 92 -6.85 -5.48 4.37
C PRO A 92 -7.82 -6.00 3.29
N HIS A 93 -7.30 -6.23 2.09
CA HIS A 93 -8.07 -6.78 0.97
C HIS A 93 -7.77 -8.28 0.77
N ARG A 94 -8.69 -8.95 0.07
CA ARG A 94 -8.52 -10.34 -0.33
C ARG A 94 -7.48 -10.47 -1.44
N ASN A 95 -6.67 -11.52 -1.42
CA ASN A 95 -5.64 -11.74 -2.45
C ASN A 95 -6.16 -11.69 -3.89
N LEU A 96 -7.42 -12.09 -4.15
CA LEU A 96 -8.04 -12.02 -5.48
C LEU A 96 -8.09 -10.59 -6.06
N TYR A 97 -8.05 -9.55 -5.21
CA TYR A 97 -8.01 -8.16 -5.66
C TYR A 97 -6.70 -7.82 -6.38
N MET A 98 -5.64 -8.62 -6.21
CA MET A 98 -4.42 -8.48 -7.01
C MET A 98 -4.67 -8.68 -8.49
N GLU A 99 -5.73 -9.36 -8.90
CA GLU A 99 -6.08 -9.68 -10.29
C GLU A 99 -7.39 -9.02 -10.75
N TYR A 100 -8.15 -8.43 -9.81
CA TYR A 100 -9.48 -7.91 -10.08
C TYR A 100 -9.47 -6.62 -10.91
N GLU A 101 -10.34 -6.59 -11.93
CA GLU A 101 -10.73 -5.42 -12.69
C GLU A 101 -12.22 -5.52 -13.06
N GLY A 102 -12.86 -4.38 -13.26
CA GLY A 102 -14.25 -4.29 -13.71
C GLY A 102 -15.19 -3.64 -12.70
N LYS A 103 -16.49 -3.84 -12.95
CA LYS A 103 -17.55 -3.17 -12.20
C LYS A 103 -17.68 -3.71 -10.80
N ILE A 104 -17.77 -2.81 -9.84
CA ILE A 104 -18.09 -3.13 -8.46
C ILE A 104 -19.59 -3.35 -8.35
N SER A 105 -19.97 -4.37 -7.57
CA SER A 105 -21.36 -4.73 -7.34
C SER A 105 -22.22 -3.52 -6.90
N GLN A 106 -23.50 -3.56 -7.26
CA GLN A 106 -24.49 -2.51 -6.95
C GLN A 106 -24.17 -1.14 -7.58
N GLY A 107 -23.41 -1.11 -8.68
CA GLY A 107 -23.10 0.13 -9.38
C GLY A 107 -22.22 1.08 -8.59
N ARG A 108 -21.48 0.58 -7.58
CA ARG A 108 -20.63 1.40 -6.71
C ARG A 108 -19.40 1.99 -7.40
N GLY A 109 -19.10 1.54 -8.61
CA GLY A 109 -17.97 2.03 -9.38
C GLY A 109 -17.37 1.00 -10.31
N ASN A 110 -16.19 1.30 -10.79
CA ASN A 110 -15.37 0.44 -11.64
C ASN A 110 -13.91 0.52 -11.19
N VAL A 111 -13.29 -0.66 -11.09
CA VAL A 111 -11.87 -0.82 -10.75
C VAL A 111 -11.11 -1.09 -12.02
N LYS A 112 -9.99 -0.40 -12.20
CA LYS A 112 -9.04 -0.67 -13.28
C LYS A 112 -7.62 -0.76 -12.72
N ARG A 113 -6.83 -1.70 -13.22
CA ARG A 113 -5.42 -1.81 -12.86
C ARG A 113 -4.61 -0.77 -13.63
N ILE A 114 -3.82 0.01 -12.91
CA ILE A 114 -2.98 1.05 -13.49
C ILE A 114 -1.51 0.63 -13.53
N ALA A 115 -1.06 -0.08 -12.49
CA ALA A 115 0.31 -0.58 -12.43
C ALA A 115 0.41 -1.85 -11.60
N SER A 116 1.49 -2.60 -11.80
CA SER A 116 1.88 -3.69 -10.92
C SER A 116 3.40 -3.87 -10.93
N GLY A 117 3.90 -4.63 -9.97
CA GLY A 117 5.32 -4.93 -9.89
C GLY A 117 5.67 -5.65 -8.60
N GLN A 118 6.93 -5.52 -8.19
CA GLN A 118 7.44 -6.03 -6.94
C GLN A 118 8.01 -4.90 -6.09
N LEU A 119 7.91 -5.03 -4.78
CA LEU A 119 8.59 -4.15 -3.84
C LEU A 119 9.48 -4.96 -2.91
N HIS A 120 10.63 -4.39 -2.56
CA HIS A 120 11.56 -4.94 -1.60
C HIS A 120 11.47 -4.13 -0.32
N TRP A 121 11.12 -4.76 0.78
CA TRP A 121 10.96 -4.07 2.05
C TRP A 121 12.33 -3.68 2.61
N ILE A 122 12.43 -2.44 3.09
CA ILE A 122 13.61 -1.92 3.79
C ILE A 122 13.32 -1.85 5.28
N PHE A 123 12.16 -1.29 5.63
CA PHE A 123 11.77 -1.05 7.01
C PHE A 123 10.26 -1.10 7.16
N LEU A 124 9.81 -1.64 8.30
CA LEU A 124 8.40 -1.64 8.67
C LEU A 124 8.27 -1.43 10.19
N SER A 125 7.57 -0.37 10.56
CA SER A 125 7.07 -0.11 11.91
C SER A 125 5.57 0.15 11.87
N ASP A 126 5.01 0.47 13.04
CA ASP A 126 3.59 0.84 13.18
C ASP A 126 3.27 2.21 12.55
N PHE A 127 4.24 2.94 12.01
CA PHE A 127 4.01 4.26 11.43
C PHE A 127 4.71 4.49 10.10
N LEU A 128 5.60 3.57 9.71
CA LEU A 128 6.46 3.77 8.56
C LEU A 128 6.71 2.46 7.84
N LEU A 129 6.37 2.45 6.56
CA LEU A 129 6.78 1.43 5.62
C LEU A 129 7.76 2.06 4.61
N GLN A 130 9.00 1.57 4.57
CA GLN A 130 10.00 1.94 3.57
C GLN A 130 10.33 0.76 2.66
N PHE A 131 10.43 1.01 1.37
CA PHE A 131 10.70 -0.03 0.37
C PHE A 131 11.32 0.55 -0.90
N HIS A 132 11.86 -0.36 -1.72
CA HIS A 132 12.24 -0.10 -3.10
C HIS A 132 11.24 -0.75 -4.06
N LEU A 133 10.91 -0.09 -5.16
CA LEU A 133 10.10 -0.66 -6.25
C LEU A 133 10.97 -1.28 -7.34
N PHE A 134 10.51 -2.41 -7.88
CA PHE A 134 11.14 -3.17 -8.96
C PHE A 134 10.09 -3.65 -9.95
N GLY A 135 10.48 -3.71 -11.23
CA GLY A 135 9.60 -4.22 -12.29
C GLY A 135 8.27 -3.46 -12.38
N LEU A 136 8.27 -2.14 -12.15
CA LEU A 136 7.09 -1.30 -12.24
C LEU A 136 6.57 -1.31 -13.69
N GLY A 137 5.53 -2.09 -13.94
CA GLY A 137 4.80 -2.14 -15.19
C GLY A 137 3.56 -1.26 -15.11
N TRP A 138 3.66 -0.04 -15.64
CA TRP A 138 2.48 0.80 -15.92
C TRP A 138 1.70 0.17 -17.08
N LEU A 139 0.41 -0.07 -16.88
CA LEU A 139 -0.46 -0.76 -17.84
C LEU A 139 -1.39 0.18 -18.57
N ASP A 140 -1.80 1.26 -17.92
CA ASP A 140 -2.38 2.39 -18.60
C ASP A 140 -1.27 3.36 -18.99
N ASP A 141 -1.07 3.51 -20.30
CA ASP A 141 -0.44 4.72 -20.82
C ASP A 141 -1.31 5.89 -20.38
N CYS A 142 -0.87 6.61 -19.36
CA CYS A 142 -1.27 8.00 -19.19
C CYS A 142 -0.74 8.75 -20.42
N GLN A 143 -1.49 8.67 -21.52
CA GLN A 143 -1.15 9.14 -22.88
C GLN A 143 -1.11 10.67 -22.99
N ASN A 144 -0.33 11.32 -22.14
CA ASN A 144 0.20 12.65 -22.40
C ASN A 144 1.59 12.74 -21.80
N ARG A 145 2.51 11.97 -22.37
CA ARG A 145 3.95 12.23 -22.29
C ARG A 145 4.25 13.59 -22.93
N THR A 146 4.19 14.66 -22.15
CA THR A 146 5.25 15.67 -22.26
C THR A 146 6.50 15.07 -21.63
N THR A 147 7.25 14.35 -22.46
CA THR A 147 8.72 14.24 -22.40
C THR A 147 9.36 14.26 -21.01
N PHE A 148 9.26 13.14 -20.28
CA PHE A 148 10.48 12.62 -19.65
C PHE A 148 11.14 11.74 -20.70
N GLY A 149 12.13 12.32 -21.39
CA GLY A 149 12.83 11.70 -22.51
C GLY A 149 13.56 10.42 -22.10
N GLY A 150 13.57 9.46 -23.03
CA GLY A 150 14.42 8.28 -22.96
C GLY A 150 13.63 7.00 -22.74
N ALA A 151 13.47 6.23 -23.82
CA ALA A 151 13.01 4.85 -23.75
C ALA A 151 13.81 4.10 -22.67
N SER A 152 13.12 3.58 -21.67
CA SER A 152 13.52 2.29 -21.14
C SER A 152 12.42 1.64 -20.30
N THR A 153 12.25 0.35 -20.52
CA THR A 153 11.75 -0.65 -19.56
C THR A 153 12.63 -0.76 -18.29
N ASN A 154 13.31 0.33 -17.89
CA ASN A 154 14.23 0.33 -16.76
C ASN A 154 13.42 0.53 -15.48
N SER A 155 13.40 -0.54 -14.67
CA SER A 155 13.32 -0.52 -13.22
C SER A 155 13.46 0.88 -12.62
N SER A 156 12.33 1.56 -12.39
CA SER A 156 12.29 2.78 -11.60
C SER A 156 12.48 2.38 -10.14
N SER A 157 13.73 2.10 -9.77
CA SER A 157 14.11 1.90 -8.37
C SER A 157 14.06 3.25 -7.68
N GLY A 158 13.06 3.43 -6.82
CA GLY A 158 12.95 4.59 -5.93
C GLY A 158 12.70 4.12 -4.50
N GLN A 159 13.17 4.89 -3.53
CA GLN A 159 12.84 4.69 -2.13
C GLN A 159 11.58 5.47 -1.79
N TYR A 160 10.55 4.76 -1.33
CA TYR A 160 9.28 5.36 -0.92
C TYR A 160 9.09 5.16 0.58
N SER A 161 8.37 6.08 1.21
CA SER A 161 8.00 6.00 2.61
C SER A 161 6.51 6.29 2.72
N LEU A 162 5.75 5.31 3.22
CA LEU A 162 4.36 5.49 3.58
C LEU A 162 4.32 5.78 5.08
N ALA A 163 4.14 7.06 5.41
CA ALA A 163 4.01 7.51 6.78
C ALA A 163 2.53 7.60 7.16
N TYR A 164 2.24 7.25 8.40
CA TYR A 164 0.91 7.38 8.96
C TYR A 164 0.83 8.63 9.84
N ASP A 165 -0.08 9.54 9.53
CA ASP A 165 -0.34 10.72 10.36
C ASP A 165 -1.10 10.27 11.63
N LEU A 166 -0.47 10.44 12.79
CA LEU A 166 -1.11 10.17 14.07
C LEU A 166 -2.33 11.09 14.27
N PRO A 167 -3.52 10.56 14.62
CA PRO A 167 -4.67 11.38 14.97
C PRO A 167 -4.34 12.14 16.26
N GLY A 168 -3.96 13.41 16.11
CA GLY A 168 -3.51 14.26 17.23
C GLY A 168 -2.88 15.59 16.81
N HIS A 169 -2.40 15.71 15.57
CA HIS A 169 -1.92 17.00 15.03
C HIS A 169 -2.94 17.62 14.07
N SER A 170 -3.93 18.27 14.67
CA SER A 170 -4.74 19.38 14.15
C SER A 170 -4.87 19.52 12.62
N SER A 171 -5.76 18.73 12.05
CA SER A 171 -6.52 19.10 10.86
C SER A 171 -7.99 18.92 11.26
N SER A 172 -8.77 20.01 11.25
CA SER A 172 -10.16 20.06 11.69
C SER A 172 -11.15 19.33 10.76
N ASP A 173 -10.67 18.38 9.96
CA ASP A 173 -11.46 17.62 9.01
C ASP A 173 -11.92 16.31 9.67
N SER A 174 -13.21 16.24 10.01
CA SER A 174 -13.84 15.12 10.71
C SER A 174 -14.11 13.90 9.83
N ARG A 175 -13.46 13.81 8.66
CA ARG A 175 -13.65 12.71 7.70
C ARG A 175 -12.66 11.60 8.01
N GLN A 176 -13.17 10.60 8.74
CA GLN A 176 -12.52 9.32 9.07
C GLN A 176 -11.18 9.47 9.82
N THR A 177 -11.21 9.18 11.13
CA THR A 177 -10.00 8.86 11.88
C THR A 177 -9.31 7.69 11.18
N PRO A 178 -8.07 7.86 10.71
CA PRO A 178 -7.36 6.74 10.11
C PRO A 178 -7.19 5.64 11.18
N LEU A 179 -7.08 4.38 10.74
CA LEU A 179 -6.87 3.24 11.64
C LEU A 179 -5.38 3.13 12.00
N PRO A 180 -4.98 3.24 13.29
CA PRO A 180 -3.60 3.02 13.70
C PRO A 180 -3.19 1.57 13.38
N TRP A 181 -1.91 1.32 13.11
CA TRP A 181 -1.37 -0.02 12.85
C TRP A 181 -1.45 -0.96 14.06
N SER A 182 -1.86 -0.47 15.22
CA SER A 182 -2.13 -1.28 16.42
C SER A 182 -3.17 -0.55 17.25
N ALA A 183 -4.25 -1.23 17.60
CA ALA A 183 -5.15 -0.81 18.69
C ALA A 183 -4.56 -1.28 20.03
#